data_AF-A0AAV4XQ25-F1
#
_entry.id   AF-A0AAV4XQ25-F1
#
_cell.length_a   1.000
_cell.length_b   1.000
_cell.length_c   1.000
_cell.angle_alpha   90.00
_cell.angle_beta   90.00
_cell.angle_gamma   90.00
#
_symmetry.space_group_name_H-M   'P 1'
#
loop_
_entity.id
_entity.type
_entity.pdbx_description
1 polymer ?
#
loop_
_entity_poly.entity_id
_entity_poly.type
_entity_poly.pdbx_seq_one_letter_code
_entity_poly.pdbx_strand_id
1 'polypeptide(L)' 'MLTNHTDHHIIRGVSIASFFYYKDILLPHMSLLTGAVGADLIFKDEEIGPHGSISLTLSLQSCGIFIVEA' A
#
# COMPACT_ATOMS: atom_id res chain seq x y z
N MET A 1 3.11 3.42 18.95
CA MET A 1 1.77 2.81 19.15
C MET A 1 1.19 2.65 17.75
N LEU A 2 1.09 1.43 17.22
CA LEU A 2 0.36 1.19 15.97
C LEU A 2 -1.11 1.39 16.33
N THR A 3 -1.65 2.56 15.99
CA THR A 3 -3.04 2.88 16.28
C THR A 3 -3.91 1.94 15.48
N ASN A 4 -4.92 1.34 16.13
CA ASN A 4 -5.87 0.41 15.55
C ASN A 4 -6.86 1.17 14.64
N HIS A 5 -6.32 1.91 13.68
CA HIS A 5 -7.02 2.84 12.81
C HIS A 5 -7.29 2.13 11.49
N THR A 6 -8.56 1.90 11.21
CA THR A 6 -9.04 1.48 9.90
C THR A 6 -9.53 2.73 9.16
N ASP A 7 -9.09 2.92 7.92
CA ASP A 7 -9.63 3.93 7.00
C ASP A 7 -10.45 3.23 5.91
N HIS A 8 -11.59 3.83 5.54
CA HIS A 8 -12.54 3.25 4.59
C HIS A 8 -12.69 4.14 3.37
N HIS A 9 -12.20 3.66 2.22
CA HIS A 9 -12.33 4.35 0.95
C HIS A 9 -13.52 3.79 0.16
N ILE A 10 -14.52 4.64 -0.14
CA ILE A 10 -15.65 4.28 -1.01
C ILE A 10 -15.43 4.91 -2.39
N ILE A 11 -15.12 4.08 -3.38
CA ILE A 11 -14.93 4.51 -4.77
C ILE A 11 -16.16 4.07 -5.58
N ARG A 12 -16.86 5.03 -6.20
CA ARG A 12 -18.10 4.78 -6.94
C ARG A 12 -17.87 4.89 -8.45
N GLY A 13 -18.36 3.89 -9.20
CA GLY A 13 -18.49 3.96 -10.65
C GLY A 13 -17.21 3.75 -11.47
N VAL A 14 -16.11 3.30 -10.85
CA VAL A 14 -14.83 3.05 -11.53
C VAL A 14 -14.12 1.83 -10.93
N SER A 15 -13.45 1.06 -11.78
CA SER A 15 -12.49 0.04 -11.35
C SER A 15 -11.22 0.73 -10.86
N ILE A 16 -10.69 0.30 -9.72
CA ILE A 16 -9.47 0.86 -9.17
C ILE A 16 -8.30 0.26 -9.95
N ALA A 17 -7.67 1.07 -10.80
CA ALA A 17 -6.38 0.70 -11.37
C ALA A 17 -5.30 0.79 -10.28
N SER A 18 -4.26 -0.03 -10.40
CA SER A 18 -3.17 -0.10 -9.42
C SER A 18 -2.45 1.22 -9.16
N PHE A 19 -2.42 2.12 -10.14
CA PHE A 19 -1.90 3.48 -9.95
C PHE A 19 -2.71 4.29 -8.93
N PHE A 20 -4.05 4.22 -9.01
CA PHE A 20 -4.94 4.91 -8.05
C PHE A 20 -4.84 4.27 -6.67
N TYR A 21 -4.77 2.94 -6.59
CA TYR A 21 -4.57 2.23 -5.33
C TYR A 21 -3.28 2.69 -4.63
N TYR A 22 -2.16 2.75 -5.35
CA TYR A 22 -0.89 3.23 -4.79
C TYR A 22 -0.96 4.69 -4.34
N LYS A 23 -1.41 5.59 -5.23
CA LYS A 23 -1.32 7.03 -5.00
C LYS A 23 -2.33 7.54 -3.97
N ASP A 24 -3.58 7.09 -4.06
CA ASP A 24 -4.68 7.68 -3.32
C ASP A 24 -5.01 6.93 -2.03
N ILE A 25 -4.61 5.66 -1.93
CA ILE A 25 -4.83 4.82 -0.74
C ILE A 25 -3.51 4.60 0.00
N LEU A 26 -2.50 3.99 -0.63
CA LEU A 26 -1.29 3.57 0.11
C LEU A 26 -0.34 4.72 0.49
N LEU A 27 -0.03 5.61 -0.46
CA LEU A 27 1.00 6.64 -0.27
C LEU A 27 0.74 7.59 0.91
N PRO A 28 -0.50 8.07 1.17
CA PRO A 28 -0.80 8.89 2.34
C PRO A 28 -0.41 8.21 3.66
N HIS A 29 -0.67 6.90 3.78
CA HIS A 29 -0.37 6.13 4.98
C HIS A 29 1.12 5.74 5.07
N MET A 30 1.78 5.49 3.94
CA MET A 30 3.21 5.22 3.89
C MET A 30 4.06 6.44 4.28
N SER A 31 3.65 7.65 3.89
CA SER A 31 4.36 8.89 4.21
C SER A 31 4.45 9.18 5.72
N LEU A 32 3.52 8.64 6.52
CA LEU A 32 3.56 8.73 7.97
C LEU A 32 4.61 7.80 8.59
N LEU A 33 5.10 6.83 7.82
CA LEU A 33 6.04 5.80 8.25
C LEU A 33 7.44 6.02 7.68
N THR A 34 7.60 6.88 6.67
CA THR A 34 8.91 7.26 6.13
C THR A 34 9.78 7.94 7.18
N GLY A 35 10.94 7.34 7.48
CA GLY A 35 11.87 7.81 8.51
C GLY A 35 11.74 7.08 9.86
N ALA A 36 10.81 6.13 10.00
CA ALA A 36 10.81 5.20 11.12
C ALA A 36 12.05 4.29 11.01
N VAL A 37 13.10 4.63 11.76
CA VAL A 37 14.40 3.93 11.74
C VAL A 37 14.21 2.44 12.07
N GLY A 38 14.62 1.57 11.15
CA GLY A 38 14.66 0.11 11.34
C GLY A 38 13.37 -0.65 11.01
N ALA A 39 12.35 0.00 10.43
CA ALA A 39 11.17 -0.72 9.98
C ALA A 39 11.40 -1.32 8.58
N ASP A 40 11.76 -2.61 8.53
CA ASP A 40 11.46 -3.45 7.38
C ASP A 40 9.93 -3.48 7.23
N LEU A 41 9.38 -2.49 6.52
CA LEU A 41 7.95 -2.33 6.40
C LEU A 41 7.42 -3.48 5.56
N ILE A 42 6.63 -4.34 6.20
CA ILE A 42 5.99 -5.47 5.52
C ILE A 42 4.61 -5.02 5.06
N PHE A 43 4.42 -5.00 3.75
CA PHE A 43 3.10 -4.87 3.15
C PHE A 43 2.50 -6.26 2.97
N LYS A 44 1.30 -6.47 3.53
CA LYS A 44 0.50 -7.69 3.40
C LYS A 44 -0.89 -7.32 2.94
N ASP A 45 -1.32 -7.91 1.82
CA ASP A 45 -2.62 -7.66 1.19
C ASP A 45 -3.04 -8.93 0.42
N GLU A 46 -4.31 -9.00 0.02
CA GLU A 46 -4.81 -10.08 -0.84
C GLU A 46 -4.31 -9.90 -2.27
N GLU A 47 -3.93 -10.99 -2.94
CA GLU A 47 -3.45 -10.96 -4.33
C GLU A 47 -4.63 -10.89 -5.33
N ILE A 48 -5.44 -9.83 -5.22
CA ILE A 48 -6.65 -9.66 -6.03
C ILE A 48 -6.59 -8.32 -6.77
N GLY A 49 -6.77 -8.37 -8.10
CA GLY A 49 -6.91 -7.18 -8.93
C GLY A 49 -5.69 -6.22 -8.84
N PRO A 50 -5.87 -4.93 -8.50
CA PRO A 50 -4.78 -3.94 -8.48
C PRO A 50 -3.68 -4.22 -7.45
N HIS A 51 -3.94 -5.05 -6.44
CA HIS A 51 -3.03 -5.29 -5.31
C HIS A 51 -1.84 -6.20 -5.69
N GLY A 52 -2.03 -7.07 -6.69
CA GLY A 52 -0.97 -7.96 -7.21
C GLY A 52 -0.24 -7.40 -8.43
N SER A 53 -0.45 -6.13 -8.80
CA SER A 53 0.13 -5.62 -10.06
C SER A 53 1.64 -5.37 -9.93
N ILE A 54 2.40 -5.72 -10.98
CA ILE A 54 3.85 -5.46 -11.06
C ILE A 54 4.18 -3.98 -10.82
N SER A 55 3.35 -3.06 -11.34
CA SER A 55 3.56 -1.61 -11.15
C SER A 55 3.46 -1.20 -9.69
N LEU A 56 2.58 -1.82 -8.91
CA LEU A 56 2.46 -1.57 -7.48
C LEU A 56 3.67 -2.17 -6.75
N THR A 57 4.05 -3.40 -7.09
CA THR A 57 5.21 -4.07 -6.50
C THR A 57 6.49 -3.26 -6.65
N LEU A 58 6.76 -2.78 -7.85
CA LEU A 58 7.93 -1.94 -8.13
C LEU A 58 7.89 -0.61 -7.35
N SER A 59 6.69 -0.01 -7.21
CA SER A 59 6.51 1.23 -6.48
C SER A 59 6.80 1.04 -4.99
N LEU A 60 6.28 -0.03 -4.37
CA LEU A 60 6.52 -0.38 -2.97
C LEU A 60 8.01 -0.70 -2.70
N GLN A 61 8.63 -1.51 -3.55
CA GLN A 61 10.06 -1.83 -3.44
C GLN A 61 10.95 -0.59 -3.57
N SER A 62 10.60 0.37 -4.44
CA SER A 62 11.33 1.63 -4.57
C SER A 62 11.28 2.50 -3.29
N CYS A 63 10.28 2.27 -2.45
CA CYS A 63 10.13 2.91 -1.14
C CYS A 63 10.74 2.10 0.01
N GLY A 64 11.42 0.99 -0.27
CA GLY A 64 12.01 0.11 0.75
C GLY A 64 10.98 -0.73 1.51
N ILE A 65 9.81 -0.99 0.91
CA ILE A 65 8.76 -1.83 1.49
C ILE A 65 8.86 -3.24 0.91
N PHE A 66 8.90 -4.23 1.78
CA PHE A 66 8.90 -5.64 1.41
C PHE A 66 7.48 -6.17 1.37
N ILE A 67 7.13 -6.86 0.30
CA ILE A 67 5.83 -7.52 0.16
C ILE A 67 5.99 -8.93 0.70
N VAL A 68 5.10 -9.32 1.60
CA VAL A 68 4.99 -10.71 2.07
C VAL A 68 3.70 -11.26 1.48
N GLU A 69 3.83 -12.17 0.53
CA GLU A 69 2.71 -12.93 -0.03
C GLU A 69 2.00 -13.70 1.12
N ALA A 70 0.67 -13.68 1.10
CA ALA A 70 -0.17 -14.29 2.13
C ALA A 70 -0.34 -15.80 1.95
#